data_AF-A0AB36FXU8-F1
#
_entry.id   AF-A0AB36FXU8-F1
#
_cell.length_a   1.000
_cell.length_b   1.000
_cell.length_c   1.000
_cell.angle_alpha   90.00
_cell.angle_beta   90.00
_cell.angle_gamma   90.00
#
_symmetry.space_group_name_H-M   'P 1'
#
loop_
_entity.id
_entity.type
_entity.pdbx_description
1 polymer ?
#
loop_
_entity_poly.entity_id
_entity_poly.type
_entity_poly.pdbx_seq_one_letter_code
_entity_poly.pdbx_strand_id
1 'polypeptide(L)'
;CKEYDEKEIIKFKYCLCVFIDESLMKNELFINFWAHNTLTVRLFDETLGGNNFYDIASSWINNPFKFKDFLEFIYACLILGYKGKYNETKDRDEKIIHFCNNIATSLKPVYKIEEELAFNKAYKIGLEENIWQKFIRLYFKKLIIIVPVLIVLGVLSFAIFNLEANNLKVDNNISALIKNLTHIE
;
A
#
# COMPACT_ATOMS: atom_id res chain seq x y z
N CYS A 1 -3.74 -30.80 8.19
CA CYS A 1 -2.94 -29.56 8.28
C CYS A 1 -1.50 -29.91 7.95
N LYS A 2 -0.84 -29.17 7.04
CA LYS A 2 0.61 -29.31 6.86
C LYS A 2 1.26 -28.82 8.15
N GLU A 3 2.05 -29.67 8.78
CA GLU A 3 2.80 -29.31 9.98
C GLU A 3 4.18 -28.84 9.54
N TYR A 4 4.51 -27.61 9.91
CA TYR A 4 5.81 -27.01 9.64
C TYR A 4 6.70 -27.16 10.87
N ASP A 5 7.99 -27.42 10.65
CA ASP A 5 8.96 -27.46 11.74
C ASP A 5 8.99 -26.11 12.45
N GLU A 6 9.05 -26.12 13.79
CA GLU A 6 9.04 -24.91 14.61
C GLU A 6 10.12 -23.90 14.18
N LYS A 7 11.30 -24.40 13.83
CA LYS A 7 12.42 -23.59 13.31
C LYS A 7 12.04 -22.82 12.04
N GLU A 8 11.27 -23.43 11.15
CA GLU A 8 10.85 -22.81 9.90
C GLU A 8 9.72 -21.79 10.14
N ILE A 9 8.86 -22.04 11.12
CA ILE A 9 7.86 -21.06 11.58
C ILE A 9 8.55 -19.82 12.18
N ILE A 10 9.64 -20.00 12.93
CA ILE A 10 10.42 -18.88 13.49
C ILE A 10 11.03 -18.04 12.37
N LYS A 11 11.64 -18.67 11.36
CA LYS A 11 12.17 -17.97 10.17
C LYS A 11 11.07 -17.24 9.40
N PHE A 12 9.88 -17.83 9.27
CA PHE A 12 8.74 -17.18 8.65
C PHE A 12 8.29 -15.93 9.42
N LYS A 13 8.15 -16.03 10.75
CA LYS A 13 7.85 -14.87 11.62
C LYS A 13 8.89 -13.77 11.47
N TYR A 14 10.16 -14.14 11.39
CA TYR A 14 11.25 -13.21 11.13
C TYR A 14 11.05 -12.46 9.81
N CYS A 15 10.82 -13.17 8.70
CA CYS A 15 10.57 -12.55 7.39
C CYS A 15 9.36 -11.59 7.41
N LEU A 16 8.31 -11.94 8.16
CA LEU A 16 7.14 -11.06 8.34
C LEU A 16 7.48 -9.79 9.13
N CYS A 17 8.23 -9.90 10.21
CA CYS A 17 8.65 -8.75 11.01
C CYS A 17 9.52 -7.80 10.19
N VAL A 18 10.50 -8.34 9.46
CA VAL A 18 11.35 -7.57 8.54
C VAL A 18 10.53 -6.82 7.49
N PHE A 19 9.54 -7.47 6.88
CA PHE A 19 8.66 -6.83 5.90
C PHE A 19 7.86 -5.67 6.49
N ILE A 20 7.30 -5.85 7.69
CA ILE A 20 6.53 -4.83 8.40
C ILE A 20 7.44 -3.66 8.79
N ASP A 21 8.62 -3.94 9.32
CA ASP A 21 9.59 -2.93 9.73
C ASP A 21 9.97 -2.04 8.54
N GLU A 22 10.33 -2.62 7.38
CA GLU A 22 10.64 -1.83 6.19
C GLU A 22 9.42 -1.02 5.70
N SER A 23 8.22 -1.59 5.78
CA SER A 23 7.00 -0.91 5.34
C SER A 23 6.65 0.29 6.22
N LEU A 24 6.87 0.20 7.53
CA LEU A 24 6.63 1.29 8.47
C LEU A 24 7.73 2.35 8.43
N MET A 25 8.98 1.94 8.22
CA MET A 25 10.11 2.88 8.05
C MET A 25 9.98 3.73 6.78
N LYS A 26 9.24 3.29 5.77
CA LYS A 26 8.90 4.10 4.57
C LYS A 26 7.89 5.22 4.86
N ASN A 27 7.23 5.23 6.03
CA ASN A 27 6.24 6.23 6.38
C ASN A 27 6.81 7.25 7.36
N GLU A 28 6.92 8.51 6.93
CA GLU A 28 7.49 9.63 7.70
C GLU A 28 6.79 9.85 9.05
N LEU A 29 5.51 9.49 9.19
CA LEU A 29 4.77 9.62 10.46
C LEU A 29 5.21 8.60 11.50
N PHE A 30 5.61 7.40 11.07
CA PHE A 30 5.94 6.29 11.97
C PHE A 30 7.43 6.09 12.17
N ILE A 31 8.28 6.64 11.27
CA ILE A 31 9.72 6.41 11.29
C ILE A 31 10.37 6.77 12.64
N ASN A 32 10.02 7.91 13.23
CA ASN A 32 10.63 8.36 14.48
C ASN A 32 10.34 7.43 15.67
N PHE A 33 9.11 6.91 15.75
CA PHE A 33 8.72 5.98 16.81
C PHE A 33 9.24 4.57 16.54
N TRP A 34 9.21 4.14 15.29
CA TRP A 34 9.48 2.76 14.91
C TRP A 34 10.98 2.44 14.76
N ALA A 35 11.78 3.41 14.30
CA ALA A 35 13.21 3.21 14.07
C ALA A 35 14.00 2.86 15.34
N HIS A 36 13.55 3.33 16.50
CA HIS A 36 14.21 3.07 17.78
C HIS A 36 13.91 1.67 18.35
N ASN A 37 12.83 1.02 17.89
CA ASN A 37 12.36 -0.23 18.49
C ASN A 37 11.59 -1.11 17.50
N THR A 38 12.27 -1.53 16.43
CA THR A 38 11.70 -2.37 15.36
C THR A 38 11.30 -3.75 15.89
N LEU A 39 10.42 -4.46 15.17
CA LEU A 39 10.00 -5.81 15.56
C LEU A 39 11.16 -6.80 15.54
N THR A 40 12.08 -6.68 14.58
CA THR A 40 13.27 -7.54 14.51
C THR A 40 14.18 -7.37 15.72
N VAL A 41 14.36 -6.14 16.20
CA VAL A 41 15.14 -5.88 17.41
C VAL A 41 14.44 -6.47 18.63
N ARG A 42 13.12 -6.28 18.75
CA ARG A 42 12.35 -6.72 19.93
C ARG A 42 12.19 -8.24 20.05
N LEU A 43 12.12 -8.95 18.93
CA LEU A 43 11.78 -10.37 18.89
C LEU A 43 12.95 -11.28 18.55
N PHE A 44 13.99 -10.74 17.90
CA PHE A 44 15.11 -11.51 17.37
C PHE A 44 16.48 -10.89 17.69
N ASP A 45 16.51 -9.79 18.47
CA ASP A 45 17.73 -9.06 18.84
C ASP A 45 18.61 -8.66 17.63
N GLU A 46 18.00 -8.45 16.45
CA GLU A 46 18.71 -8.13 15.20
C GLU A 46 18.40 -6.71 14.72
N THR A 47 19.46 -5.90 14.59
CA THR A 47 19.40 -4.47 14.19
C THR A 47 19.56 -4.25 12.68
N LEU A 48 20.08 -5.24 11.95
CA LEU A 48 20.32 -5.20 10.49
C LEU A 48 19.29 -6.04 9.73
N GLY A 49 18.01 -5.76 9.99
CA GLY A 49 16.86 -6.58 9.59
C GLY A 49 16.56 -6.56 8.08
N GLY A 50 17.34 -7.29 7.29
CA GLY A 50 17.05 -7.47 5.87
C GLY A 50 18.00 -8.39 5.10
N ASN A 51 19.18 -8.69 5.64
CA ASN A 51 20.15 -9.56 4.97
C ASN A 51 19.69 -11.01 4.91
N ASN A 52 19.13 -11.50 6.03
CA ASN A 52 18.71 -12.88 6.18
C ASN A 52 17.42 -13.23 5.42
N PHE A 53 16.59 -12.23 5.06
CA PHE A 53 15.31 -12.47 4.38
C PHE A 53 15.47 -13.29 3.10
N TYR A 54 16.38 -12.86 2.22
CA TYR A 54 16.61 -13.54 0.93
C TYR A 54 17.33 -14.88 1.11
N ASP A 55 18.13 -15.02 2.16
CA ASP A 55 18.88 -16.25 2.42
C ASP A 55 17.95 -17.35 2.97
N ILE A 56 17.03 -16.96 3.86
CA ILE A 56 15.92 -17.80 4.32
C ILE A 56 15.04 -18.21 3.13
N ALA A 57 14.62 -17.26 2.31
CA ALA A 57 13.80 -17.54 1.14
C ALA A 57 14.51 -18.48 0.14
N SER A 58 15.82 -18.28 -0.08
CA SER A 58 16.63 -19.16 -0.94
C SER A 58 16.70 -20.59 -0.40
N SER A 59 16.77 -20.76 0.92
CA SER A 59 16.71 -22.08 1.55
C SER A 59 15.39 -22.80 1.25
N TRP A 60 14.26 -22.08 1.26
CA TRP A 60 12.95 -22.65 0.95
C TRP A 60 12.75 -23.00 -0.53
N ILE A 61 13.38 -22.26 -1.44
CA ILE A 61 13.34 -22.54 -2.89
C ILE A 61 13.87 -23.95 -3.20
N ASN A 62 14.80 -24.48 -2.39
CA ASN A 62 15.34 -25.83 -2.58
C ASN A 62 14.30 -26.95 -2.32
N ASN A 63 13.22 -26.66 -1.57
CA ASN A 63 12.14 -27.63 -1.32
C ASN A 63 10.75 -26.95 -1.45
N PRO A 64 10.34 -26.61 -2.68
CA PRO A 64 9.14 -25.81 -2.91
C PRO A 64 7.85 -26.59 -2.58
N PHE A 65 7.87 -27.93 -2.66
CA PHE A 65 6.73 -28.76 -2.26
C PHE A 65 6.40 -28.65 -0.77
N LYS A 66 7.43 -28.58 0.09
CA LYS A 66 7.25 -28.37 1.53
C LYS A 66 6.86 -26.91 1.81
N PHE A 67 7.61 -25.96 1.26
CA PHE A 67 7.53 -24.54 1.62
C PHE A 67 6.70 -23.66 0.68
N LYS A 68 5.78 -24.24 -0.09
CA LYS A 68 4.86 -23.53 -0.99
C LYS A 68 4.31 -22.23 -0.37
N ASP A 69 3.63 -22.37 0.77
CA ASP A 69 2.92 -21.27 1.45
C ASP A 69 3.88 -20.15 1.90
N PHE A 70 5.11 -20.51 2.31
CA PHE A 70 6.12 -19.53 2.69
C PHE A 70 6.70 -18.80 1.48
N LEU A 71 6.94 -19.51 0.38
CA LEU A 71 7.41 -18.92 -0.87
C LEU A 71 6.36 -17.99 -1.49
N GLU A 72 5.07 -18.34 -1.42
CA GLU A 72 3.96 -17.46 -1.80
C GLU A 72 3.97 -16.16 -1.00
N PHE A 73 4.15 -16.25 0.31
CA PHE A 73 4.27 -15.08 1.18
C PHE A 73 5.47 -14.20 0.81
N ILE A 74 6.65 -14.81 0.63
CA ILE A 74 7.85 -14.07 0.22
C ILE A 74 7.62 -13.36 -1.11
N TYR A 75 7.02 -14.06 -2.07
CA TYR A 75 6.67 -13.50 -3.36
C TYR A 75 5.71 -12.30 -3.23
N ALA A 76 4.67 -12.42 -2.40
CA ALA A 76 3.76 -11.32 -2.11
C ALA A 76 4.47 -10.10 -1.51
N CYS A 77 5.38 -10.30 -0.56
CA CYS A 77 6.19 -9.21 0.01
C CYS A 77 6.99 -8.45 -1.05
N LEU A 78 7.61 -9.17 -2.00
CA LEU A 78 8.39 -8.57 -3.08
C LEU A 78 7.53 -7.73 -4.03
N ILE A 79 6.36 -8.22 -4.45
CA ILE A 79 5.42 -7.42 -5.28
C ILE A 79 4.92 -6.19 -4.52
N LEU A 80 4.67 -6.31 -3.21
CA LEU A 80 4.28 -5.18 -2.38
C LEU A 80 5.36 -4.10 -2.31
N GLY A 81 6.59 -4.41 -2.70
CA GLY A 81 7.70 -3.48 -2.85
C GLY A 81 8.70 -3.56 -1.70
N TYR A 82 8.78 -4.72 -1.05
CA TYR A 82 9.91 -5.05 -0.18
C TYR A 82 11.20 -5.11 -1.00
N LYS A 83 12.24 -4.45 -0.53
CA LYS A 83 13.54 -4.39 -1.22
C LYS A 83 14.65 -5.03 -0.39
N GLY A 84 14.63 -4.88 0.93
CA GLY A 84 15.66 -5.37 1.84
C GLY A 84 17.05 -4.97 1.39
N LYS A 85 17.99 -5.93 1.44
CA LYS A 85 19.41 -5.73 1.07
C LYS A 85 19.65 -5.19 -0.35
N TYR A 86 18.69 -5.30 -1.27
CA TYR A 86 18.85 -4.77 -2.62
C TYR A 86 18.52 -3.29 -2.74
N ASN A 87 17.96 -2.64 -1.71
CA ASN A 87 17.51 -1.24 -1.79
C ASN A 87 18.62 -0.25 -2.24
N GLU A 88 19.86 -0.48 -1.83
CA GLU A 88 21.02 0.39 -2.14
C GLU A 88 21.74 0.00 -3.43
N THR A 89 21.37 -1.11 -4.07
CA THR A 89 22.03 -1.57 -5.30
C THR A 89 21.49 -0.87 -6.55
N LYS A 90 22.36 -0.63 -7.54
CA LYS A 90 21.94 -0.01 -8.82
C LYS A 90 20.99 -0.92 -9.61
N ASP A 91 21.28 -2.22 -9.62
CA ASP A 91 20.50 -3.23 -10.36
C ASP A 91 19.38 -3.85 -9.49
N ARG A 92 18.85 -3.10 -8.51
CA ARG A 92 17.92 -3.62 -7.51
C ARG A 92 16.68 -4.27 -8.14
N ASP A 93 16.12 -3.62 -9.15
CA ASP A 93 14.82 -4.00 -9.72
C ASP A 93 15.01 -5.30 -10.51
N GLU A 94 16.11 -5.43 -11.26
CA GLU A 94 16.50 -6.65 -11.95
C GLU A 94 16.72 -7.83 -10.98
N LYS A 95 17.43 -7.60 -9.86
CA LYS A 95 17.68 -8.64 -8.85
C LYS A 95 16.39 -9.12 -8.18
N ILE A 96 15.47 -8.20 -7.85
CA ILE A 96 14.17 -8.54 -7.27
C ILE A 96 13.32 -9.31 -8.29
N ILE A 97 13.27 -8.85 -9.55
CA ILE A 97 12.55 -9.54 -10.62
C ILE A 97 13.10 -10.95 -10.86
N HIS A 98 14.43 -11.09 -10.90
CA HIS A 98 15.09 -12.38 -11.04
C HIS A 98 14.74 -13.32 -9.87
N PHE A 99 14.74 -12.81 -8.64
CA PHE A 99 14.36 -13.62 -7.48
C PHE A 99 12.88 -14.05 -7.53
N CYS A 100 11.99 -13.14 -7.93
CA CYS A 100 10.58 -13.45 -8.20
C CYS A 100 10.42 -14.54 -9.26
N ASN A 101 11.18 -14.49 -10.35
CA ASN A 101 11.21 -15.52 -11.39
C ASN A 101 11.63 -16.89 -10.85
N ASN A 102 12.64 -16.92 -9.99
CA ASN A 102 13.13 -18.15 -9.37
C ASN A 102 12.06 -18.79 -8.49
N ILE A 103 11.34 -17.99 -7.70
CA ILE A 103 10.22 -18.47 -6.88
C ILE A 103 9.08 -19.00 -7.76
N ALA A 104 8.66 -18.24 -8.77
CA ALA A 104 7.57 -18.66 -9.65
C ALA A 104 7.90 -19.97 -10.39
N THR A 105 9.14 -20.11 -10.86
CA THR A 105 9.61 -21.32 -11.54
C THR A 105 9.65 -22.51 -10.60
N SER A 106 10.08 -22.33 -9.35
CA SER A 106 10.13 -23.43 -8.37
C SER A 106 8.75 -23.87 -7.89
N LEU A 107 7.77 -22.95 -7.88
CA LEU A 107 6.39 -23.24 -7.49
C LEU A 107 5.53 -23.80 -8.62
N LYS A 108 5.87 -23.54 -9.89
CA LYS A 108 5.14 -24.06 -11.05
C LYS A 108 4.77 -25.55 -10.97
N PRO A 109 5.67 -26.49 -10.64
CA PRO A 109 5.32 -27.91 -10.52
C PRO A 109 4.45 -28.26 -9.30
N VAL A 110 4.36 -27.36 -8.32
CA VAL A 110 3.61 -27.56 -7.07
C VAL A 110 2.13 -27.17 -7.25
N TYR A 111 1.84 -26.22 -8.14
CA TYR A 111 0.47 -25.81 -8.42
C TYR A 111 -0.23 -26.82 -9.31
N LYS A 112 -1.44 -27.24 -8.89
CA LYS A 112 -2.37 -27.94 -9.78
C LYS A 112 -2.92 -26.91 -10.78
N ILE A 113 -3.19 -27.36 -12.01
CA ILE A 113 -3.47 -26.55 -13.21
C ILE A 113 -4.40 -25.33 -12.99
N GLU A 114 -5.41 -25.43 -12.12
CA GLU A 114 -6.32 -24.33 -11.78
C GLU A 114 -5.69 -23.24 -10.89
N GLU A 115 -4.91 -23.63 -9.90
CA GLU A 115 -4.17 -22.70 -9.03
C GLU A 115 -2.99 -22.06 -9.77
N GLU A 116 -2.38 -22.78 -10.72
CA GLU A 116 -1.29 -22.27 -11.55
C GLU A 116 -1.76 -21.06 -12.37
N LEU A 117 -2.97 -21.12 -12.94
CA LEU A 117 -3.55 -20.02 -13.72
C LEU A 117 -3.77 -18.78 -12.84
N ALA A 118 -4.33 -18.95 -11.65
CA ALA A 118 -4.59 -17.87 -10.71
C ALA A 118 -3.28 -17.24 -10.21
N PHE A 119 -2.29 -18.07 -9.88
CA PHE A 119 -0.97 -17.63 -9.46
C PHE A 119 -0.24 -16.89 -10.59
N ASN A 120 -0.19 -17.45 -11.80
CA ASN A 120 0.44 -16.81 -12.96
C ASN A 120 -0.24 -15.48 -13.32
N LYS A 121 -1.58 -15.41 -13.19
CA LYS A 121 -2.33 -14.18 -13.43
C LYS A 121 -1.99 -13.12 -12.38
N ALA A 122 -1.99 -13.48 -11.09
CA ALA A 122 -1.59 -12.60 -10.01
C ALA A 122 -0.12 -12.15 -10.15
N TYR A 123 0.75 -13.06 -10.57
CA TYR A 123 2.17 -12.84 -10.82
C TYR A 123 2.39 -11.82 -11.95
N LYS A 124 1.73 -12.02 -13.10
CA LYS A 124 1.84 -11.13 -14.26
C LYS A 124 1.28 -9.74 -13.97
N ILE A 125 0.17 -9.67 -13.24
CA ILE A 125 -0.42 -8.41 -12.79
C ILE A 125 0.57 -7.62 -11.92
N GLY A 126 1.26 -8.26 -10.97
CA GLY A 126 2.21 -7.58 -10.09
C GLY A 126 3.46 -7.01 -10.77
N LEU A 127 3.88 -7.59 -11.90
CA LEU A 127 5.04 -7.14 -12.69
C LEU A 127 4.72 -6.09 -13.75
N GLU A 128 3.53 -6.14 -14.36
CA GLU A 128 3.08 -5.18 -15.38
C GLU A 128 2.22 -4.03 -14.81
N GLU A 129 1.89 -4.04 -13.52
CA GLU A 129 1.17 -2.94 -12.88
C GLU A 129 2.03 -1.65 -12.88
N ASN A 130 1.62 -0.68 -13.69
CA ASN A 130 2.17 0.67 -13.64
C ASN A 130 2.01 1.26 -12.23
N ILE A 131 2.98 2.07 -11.79
CA ILE A 131 2.99 2.75 -10.47
C ILE A 131 1.65 3.46 -10.19
N TRP A 132 1.02 3.98 -11.24
CA TRP A 132 -0.31 4.60 -11.20
C TRP A 132 -1.44 3.64 -10.78
N GLN A 133 -1.42 2.39 -11.24
CA GLN A 133 -2.39 1.36 -10.85
C GLN A 133 -2.19 0.91 -9.40
N LYS A 134 -0.93 0.81 -8.94
CA LYS A 134 -0.60 0.56 -7.53
C LYS A 134 -1.10 1.69 -6.63
N PHE A 135 -0.92 2.94 -7.06
CA PHE A 135 -1.43 4.14 -6.37
C PHE A 135 -2.96 4.14 -6.31
N ILE A 136 -3.63 3.87 -7.43
CA ILE A 136 -5.09 3.71 -7.54
C ILE A 136 -5.59 2.64 -6.58
N ARG A 137 -5.02 1.43 -6.58
CA ARG A 137 -5.47 0.31 -5.73
C ARG A 137 -5.38 0.64 -4.23
N LEU A 138 -4.34 1.36 -3.82
CA LEU A 138 -4.10 1.73 -2.43
C LEU A 138 -4.93 2.94 -1.97
N TYR A 139 -5.11 3.94 -2.84
CA TYR A 139 -5.81 5.18 -2.50
C TYR A 139 -7.31 5.18 -2.83
N PHE A 140 -7.80 4.28 -3.70
CA PHE A 140 -9.22 4.24 -4.11
C PHE A 140 -10.17 4.14 -2.92
N LYS A 141 -9.83 3.32 -1.92
CA LYS A 141 -10.65 3.17 -0.71
C LYS A 141 -10.79 4.47 0.08
N LYS A 142 -9.76 5.33 0.09
CA LYS A 142 -9.80 6.65 0.74
C LYS A 142 -10.48 7.69 -0.16
N LEU A 143 -10.24 7.64 -1.48
CA LEU A 143 -10.84 8.54 -2.47
C LEU A 143 -12.38 8.44 -2.49
N ILE A 144 -12.92 7.22 -2.38
CA ILE A 144 -14.37 6.96 -2.32
C ILE A 144 -15.07 7.71 -1.17
N ILE A 145 -14.38 7.94 -0.04
CA ILE A 145 -14.94 8.62 1.13
C ILE A 145 -14.73 10.15 1.03
N ILE A 146 -13.59 10.58 0.49
CA ILE A 146 -13.23 12.00 0.39
C ILE A 146 -14.07 12.75 -0.66
N VAL A 147 -14.35 12.10 -1.79
CA VAL A 147 -15.09 12.73 -2.91
C VAL A 147 -16.51 13.16 -2.51
N PRO A 148 -17.35 12.33 -1.85
CA PRO A 148 -18.66 12.74 -1.37
C PRO A 148 -18.61 13.95 -0.43
N VAL A 149 -17.64 13.98 0.49
CA VAL A 149 -17.48 15.08 1.46
C VAL A 149 -17.16 16.39 0.74
N LEU A 150 -16.26 16.36 -0.26
CA LEU A 150 -15.94 17.54 -1.07
C LEU A 150 -17.14 18.02 -1.90
N ILE A 151 -17.94 17.11 -2.44
CA ILE A 151 -19.16 17.46 -3.18
C ILE A 151 -20.15 18.18 -2.26
N VAL A 152 -20.38 17.65 -1.05
CA VAL A 152 -21.29 18.28 -0.07
C VAL A 152 -20.79 19.67 0.32
N LEU A 153 -19.48 19.82 0.60
CA LEU A 153 -18.88 21.12 0.91
C LEU A 153 -19.01 22.11 -0.26
N GLY A 154 -18.85 21.64 -1.50
CA GLY A 154 -19.04 22.45 -2.71
C GLY A 154 -20.47 22.96 -2.87
N VAL A 155 -21.46 22.08 -2.65
CA VAL A 155 -22.89 22.46 -2.71
C VAL A 155 -23.23 23.48 -1.61
N LEU A 156 -22.73 23.29 -0.39
CA LEU A 156 -22.94 24.23 0.71
C LEU A 156 -22.31 25.59 0.41
N SER A 157 -21.07 25.61 -0.09
CA SER A 157 -20.39 26.85 -0.49
C SER A 157 -21.16 27.60 -1.59
N PHE A 158 -21.64 26.88 -2.61
CA PHE A 158 -22.47 27.46 -3.68
C PHE A 158 -23.80 28.03 -3.16
N ALA A 159 -24.45 27.34 -2.22
CA ALA A 159 -25.68 27.83 -1.61
C ALA A 159 -25.46 29.12 -0.81
N ILE A 160 -24.39 29.20 -0.02
CA ILE A 160 -24.03 30.41 0.75
C ILE A 160 -23.76 31.58 -0.21
N PHE A 161 -22.98 31.36 -1.26
CA PHE A 161 -22.69 32.41 -2.26
C PHE A 161 -23.96 32.96 -2.93
N ASN A 162 -24.89 32.08 -3.32
CA ASN A 162 -26.16 32.50 -3.91
C ASN A 162 -27.05 33.28 -2.92
N LEU A 163 -27.06 32.89 -1.64
CA LEU A 163 -27.80 33.62 -0.61
C LEU A 163 -27.25 35.04 -0.43
N GLU A 164 -25.93 35.18 -0.38
CA GLU A 164 -25.29 36.48 -0.21
C GLU A 164 -25.53 37.39 -1.43
N ALA A 165 -25.41 36.85 -2.65
CA ALA A 165 -25.73 37.58 -3.87
C ALA A 165 -27.20 38.03 -3.94
N ASN A 166 -28.13 37.20 -3.47
CA ASN A 166 -29.56 37.55 -3.42
C ASN A 166 -29.86 38.59 -2.35
N ASN A 167 -29.28 38.48 -1.15
CA ASN A 167 -29.46 39.45 -0.07
C ASN A 167 -28.98 40.85 -0.49
N LEU A 168 -27.80 40.95 -1.11
CA LEU A 168 -27.27 42.21 -1.65
C LEU A 168 -28.21 42.83 -2.69
N LYS A 169 -28.82 42.00 -3.55
CA LYS A 169 -29.78 42.47 -4.56
C LYS A 169 -31.08 42.99 -3.92
N VAL A 170 -31.56 42.32 -2.88
CA VAL A 170 -32.77 42.72 -2.13
C VAL A 170 -32.52 44.03 -1.38
N ASP A 171 -31.40 44.17 -0.68
CA ASP A 171 -31.04 45.39 0.04
C ASP A 171 -30.93 46.61 -0.88
N ASN A 172 -30.33 46.44 -2.06
CA ASN A 172 -30.24 47.50 -3.07
C ASN A 172 -31.64 47.92 -3.57
N ASN A 173 -32.55 46.96 -3.78
CA ASN A 173 -33.92 47.26 -4.21
C ASN A 173 -34.73 47.96 -3.12
N ILE A 174 -34.62 47.54 -1.87
CA ILE A 174 -35.29 48.19 -0.73
C ILE A 174 -34.78 49.62 -0.57
N SER A 175 -33.46 49.81 -0.64
CA SER A 175 -32.84 51.15 -0.56
C SER A 175 -33.32 52.06 -1.69
N ALA A 176 -33.46 51.55 -2.90
CA ALA A 176 -33.99 52.29 -4.04
C ALA A 176 -35.47 52.67 -3.86
N LEU A 177 -36.29 51.75 -3.32
CA LEU A 177 -37.70 52.01 -3.03
C LEU A 177 -37.88 53.07 -1.94
N ILE A 178 -37.11 52.98 -0.85
CA ILE A 178 -37.13 53.99 0.23
C ILE A 178 -36.75 55.37 -0.33
N LYS A 179 -35.68 55.45 -1.12
CA LYS A 179 -35.24 56.72 -1.73
C LYS A 179 -36.32 57.34 -2.61
N ASN A 180 -37.01 56.52 -3.42
CA ASN A 180 -38.10 57.00 -4.26
C ASN A 180 -39.29 57.49 -3.42
N LEU A 181 -39.65 56.79 -2.34
CA LEU A 181 -40.74 57.18 -1.45
C LEU A 181 -40.42 58.48 -0.68
N THR A 182 -39.18 58.66 -0.22
CA THR A 182 -38.74 59.90 0.46
C THR A 182 -38.62 61.11 -0.45
N HIS A 183 -38.59 60.93 -1.78
CA HIS A 183 -38.58 62.03 -2.75
C HIS A 183 -40.01 62.47 -3.16
N ILE A 184 -41.05 61.80 -2.68
CA ILE A 184 -42.46 62.08 -3.01
C ILE A 184 -43.16 62.89 -1.89
N GLU A 185 -42.57 62.99 -0.69
CA GLU A 185 -42.91 63.98 0.35
C GLU A 185 -42.16 65.31 0.14
#